data_AF-A0A920VQZ9-F1
#
_entry.id   AF-A0A920VQZ9-F1
#
_cell.length_a   1.000
_cell.length_b   1.000
_cell.length_c   1.000
_cell.angle_alpha   90.00
_cell.angle_beta   90.00
_cell.angle_gamma   90.00
#
_symmetry.space_group_name_H-M   'P 1'
#
loop_
_entity.id
_entity.type
_entity.pdbx_description
1 polymer ?
#
loop_
_entity_poly.entity_id
_entity_poly.type
_entity_poly.pdbx_seq_one_letter_code
_entity_poly.pdbx_strand_id
1 'polypeptide(L)'
;MNCTASEALARIYEGFDAQLVITGMAQQDVDLISAAPSVAIASDGSSLRSTGPLSAGKPHPRSYGTFPRFLKRVRETNLVLLKRL
;
A
#
# COMPACT_ATOMS: atom_id res chain seq x y z
N MET A 1 -36.64 -2.09 -1.87
CA MET A 1 -35.40 -2.80 -1.50
C MET A 1 -35.76 -3.75 -0.37
N ASN A 2 -35.76 -5.07 -0.62
CA ASN A 2 -36.20 -6.08 0.35
C ASN A 2 -35.00 -6.66 1.12
N CYS A 3 -34.39 -5.84 1.98
CA CYS A 3 -33.38 -6.30 2.93
C CYS A 3 -33.32 -5.35 4.12
N THR A 4 -32.95 -5.90 5.27
CA THR A 4 -32.62 -5.15 6.48
C THR A 4 -31.32 -4.36 6.30
N ALA A 5 -31.04 -3.39 7.19
CA ALA A 5 -29.81 -2.60 7.12
C ALA A 5 -28.54 -3.45 7.28
N SER A 6 -28.59 -4.47 8.13
CA SER A 6 -27.50 -5.44 8.30
C SER A 6 -27.27 -6.29 7.05
N GLU A 7 -28.33 -6.73 6.38
CA GLU A 7 -28.23 -7.47 5.12
C GLU A 7 -27.72 -6.59 3.97
N ALA A 8 -28.13 -5.32 3.92
CA ALA A 8 -27.59 -4.36 2.96
C ALA A 8 -26.07 -4.17 3.17
N LEU A 9 -25.63 -4.00 4.43
CA LEU A 9 -24.21 -3.89 4.78
C LEU A 9 -23.45 -5.17 4.42
N ALA A 10 -23.98 -6.35 4.74
CA ALA A 10 -23.36 -7.64 4.43
C ALA A 10 -23.21 -7.83 2.92
N ARG A 11 -24.23 -7.51 2.11
CA ARG A 11 -24.16 -7.59 0.64
C ARG A 11 -23.15 -6.63 0.05
N ILE A 12 -23.03 -5.43 0.62
CA ILE A 12 -21.97 -4.50 0.24
C ILE A 12 -20.63 -5.15 0.56
N TYR A 13 -20.40 -5.63 1.77
CA TYR A 13 -19.14 -6.29 2.17
C TYR A 13 -18.80 -7.55 1.35
N GLU A 14 -19.78 -8.40 1.03
CA GLU A 14 -19.59 -9.61 0.23
C GLU A 14 -19.22 -9.29 -1.22
N GLY A 15 -19.74 -8.19 -1.77
CA GLY A 15 -19.42 -7.70 -3.11
C GLY A 15 -18.26 -6.71 -3.16
N PHE A 16 -17.84 -6.15 -2.02
CA PHE A 16 -16.74 -5.19 -1.90
C PHE A 16 -15.45 -5.90 -1.51
N ASP A 17 -14.64 -6.19 -2.51
CA ASP A 17 -13.19 -6.39 -2.32
C ASP A 17 -12.45 -5.05 -2.56
N ALA A 18 -12.96 -3.97 -1.97
CA ALA A 18 -12.44 -2.64 -2.22
C ALA A 18 -11.35 -2.28 -1.20
N GLN A 19 -10.09 -2.37 -1.61
CA GLN A 19 -9.02 -1.63 -0.95
C GLN A 19 -9.10 -0.15 -1.34
N LEU A 20 -9.09 0.73 -0.33
CA LEU A 20 -9.05 2.17 -0.51
C LEU A 20 -7.62 2.68 -0.31
N VAL A 21 -7.19 3.59 -1.20
CA VAL A 21 -5.97 4.38 -0.99
C VAL A 21 -6.38 5.69 -0.35
N ILE A 22 -6.09 5.86 0.94
CA ILE A 22 -6.36 7.10 1.67
C ILE A 22 -5.08 7.94 1.67
N THR A 23 -5.14 9.13 1.08
CA THR A 23 -4.03 10.10 1.10
C THR A 23 -4.11 10.97 2.36
N GLY A 24 -3.68 10.40 3.49
CA GLY A 24 -3.79 11.05 4.81
C GLY A 24 -2.48 11.60 5.38
N MET A 25 -1.35 11.41 4.70
CA MET A 25 -0.01 11.79 5.20
C MET A 25 0.65 12.75 4.23
N ALA A 26 1.31 13.79 4.76
CA ALA A 26 2.16 14.65 3.94
C ALA A 26 3.43 13.88 3.55
N GLN A 27 3.86 14.02 2.29
CA GLN A 27 5.03 13.29 1.80
C GLN A 27 6.31 13.68 2.56
N GLN A 28 6.38 14.92 3.04
CA GLN A 28 7.48 15.43 3.86
C GLN A 28 7.63 14.64 5.16
N ASP A 29 6.53 14.32 5.84
CA ASP A 29 6.55 13.54 7.08
C ASP A 29 6.99 12.09 6.81
N VAL A 30 6.52 11.49 5.71
CA VAL A 30 6.93 10.15 5.30
C VAL A 30 8.42 10.10 5.00
N ASP A 31 8.94 11.10 4.29
CA ASP A 31 10.37 11.21 3.98
C ASP A 31 11.19 11.36 5.27
N LEU A 32 10.78 12.25 6.19
CA LEU A 32 11.46 12.45 7.47
C LEU A 32 11.53 11.16 8.31
N ILE A 33 10.41 10.45 8.44
CA ILE A 33 10.34 9.20 9.21
C ILE A 33 11.19 8.11 8.55
N SER A 34 11.08 7.96 7.22
CA SER A 34 11.78 6.89 6.49
C SER A 34 13.30 7.09 6.39
N ALA A 35 13.81 8.30 6.65
CA ALA A 35 15.25 8.57 6.72
C ALA A 35 15.88 8.27 8.09
N ALA A 36 15.08 7.99 9.13
CA ALA A 36 15.60 7.75 10.47
C ALA A 36 16.42 6.44 10.55
N PRO A 37 17.61 6.42 11.19
CA PRO A 37 18.47 5.23 11.24
C PRO A 37 17.86 3.99 11.89
N SER A 38 16.84 4.16 12.73
CA SER A 38 16.14 3.08 13.43
C SER A 38 14.90 2.57 12.70
N VAL A 39 14.57 3.13 11.52
CA VAL A 39 13.36 2.79 10.76
C VAL A 39 13.70 1.82 9.63
N ALA A 40 12.85 0.80 9.49
CA ALA A 40 12.88 -0.13 8.37
C ALA A 40 11.72 0.17 7.40
N ILE A 41 11.95 -0.09 6.11
CA ILE A 41 10.92 0.01 5.08
C ILE A 41 10.18 -1.33 4.99
N ALA A 42 8.85 -1.30 5.16
CA ALA A 42 7.99 -2.47 5.07
C ALA A 42 6.79 -2.20 4.17
N SER A 43 6.32 -3.20 3.42
CA SER A 43 5.25 -3.01 2.45
C SER A 43 3.88 -2.74 3.08
N ASP A 44 3.60 -3.35 4.25
CA ASP A 44 2.25 -3.46 4.82
C ASP A 44 1.22 -3.95 3.77
N GLY A 45 1.71 -4.67 2.76
CA GLY A 45 0.93 -5.15 1.63
C GLY A 45 0.50 -6.59 1.81
N SER A 46 -0.56 -6.98 1.10
CA SER A 46 -0.99 -8.38 1.05
C SER A 46 -0.07 -9.19 0.15
N SER A 47 0.12 -10.47 0.47
CA SER A 47 0.80 -11.42 -0.41
C SER A 47 -0.13 -11.83 -1.54
N LEU A 48 0.08 -11.28 -2.73
CA LEU A 48 -0.83 -11.41 -3.86
C LEU A 48 -0.13 -11.98 -5.08
N ARG A 49 -0.87 -12.77 -5.86
CA ARG A 49 -0.40 -13.26 -7.15
C ARG A 49 -0.65 -12.19 -8.20
N SER A 50 0.25 -12.07 -9.17
CA SER A 50 0.08 -11.15 -10.31
C SER A 50 -0.80 -11.72 -11.43
N THR A 51 -1.18 -12.99 -11.36
CA THR A 51 -1.98 -13.68 -12.38
C THR A 51 -2.91 -14.74 -11.77
N GLY A 52 -3.98 -15.09 -12.49
CA GLY A 52 -4.93 -16.14 -12.11
C GLY A 52 -5.99 -15.66 -11.12
N PRO A 53 -6.85 -16.55 -10.59
CA PRO A 53 -7.98 -16.16 -9.75
C PRO A 53 -7.60 -15.37 -8.50
N LEU A 54 -6.40 -15.61 -7.95
CA LEU A 54 -5.87 -14.91 -6.77
C LEU A 54 -5.26 -13.53 -7.08
N SER A 55 -5.29 -13.08 -8.35
CA SER A 55 -4.91 -11.73 -8.76
C SER A 55 -6.12 -10.82 -9.01
N ALA A 56 -7.33 -11.30 -8.72
CA ALA A 56 -8.55 -10.51 -8.84
C ALA A 56 -8.54 -9.32 -7.86
N GLY A 57 -9.36 -8.31 -8.14
CA GLY A 57 -9.47 -7.09 -7.33
C GLY A 57 -8.49 -5.99 -7.73
N LYS A 58 -8.37 -4.98 -6.86
CA LYS A 58 -7.52 -3.79 -7.08
C LYS A 58 -6.71 -3.53 -5.81
N PRO A 59 -5.58 -4.24 -5.63
CA PRO A 59 -4.82 -4.11 -4.41
C PRO A 59 -4.07 -2.79 -4.33
N HIS A 60 -3.80 -2.32 -3.12
CA HIS A 60 -3.01 -1.15 -2.84
C HIS A 60 -1.62 -1.32 -3.49
N PRO A 61 -1.09 -0.30 -4.20
CA PRO A 61 0.20 -0.40 -4.90
C PRO A 61 1.40 -0.80 -4.00
N ARG A 62 1.25 -0.71 -2.68
CA ARG A 62 2.27 -1.06 -1.69
C ARG A 62 2.58 -2.56 -1.67
N SER A 63 1.60 -3.39 -2.04
CA SER A 63 1.77 -4.85 -2.13
C SER A 63 2.83 -5.27 -3.16
N TYR A 64 3.11 -4.43 -4.15
CA TYR A 64 4.11 -4.72 -5.20
C TYR A 64 5.24 -3.68 -5.26
N GLY A 65 4.96 -2.44 -4.85
CA GLY A 65 5.77 -1.29 -5.21
C GLY A 65 6.58 -0.66 -4.10
N THR A 66 6.47 -1.09 -2.83
CA THR A 66 7.06 -0.34 -1.71
C THR A 66 8.57 -0.16 -1.84
N PHE A 67 9.32 -1.25 -2.03
CA PHE A 67 10.77 -1.20 -2.15
C PHE A 67 11.25 -0.45 -3.42
N PRO A 68 10.76 -0.76 -4.64
CA PRO A 68 11.19 -0.02 -5.83
C PRO A 68 10.77 1.46 -5.79
N ARG A 69 9.61 1.81 -5.21
CA ARG A 69 9.21 3.21 -4.99
C ARG A 69 10.19 3.93 -4.07
N PHE A 70 10.56 3.30 -2.95
CA PHE A 70 11.52 3.89 -2.02
C PHE A 70 12.90 4.07 -2.65
N LEU A 71 13.42 3.06 -3.35
CA LEU A 71 14.72 3.18 -4.04
C LEU A 71 14.71 4.28 -5.11
N LYS A 72 13.62 4.40 -5.89
CA LYS A 72 13.44 5.51 -6.83
C LYS A 72 13.47 6.86 -6.11
N ARG A 73 12.72 6.99 -4.99
CA ARG A 73 12.68 8.20 -4.17
C ARG A 73 14.09 8.58 -3.68
N VAL A 74 14.83 7.63 -3.12
CA VAL A 74 16.20 7.85 -2.63
C VAL A 74 17.12 8.35 -3.76
N ARG A 75 17.02 7.76 -4.96
CA ARG A 75 17.79 8.19 -6.12
C ARG A 75 17.45 9.62 -6.57
N GLU A 76 16.18 10.02 -6.46
CA GLU A 76 15.70 11.32 -6.94
C GLU A 76 15.94 12.46 -5.94
N THR A 77 16.03 12.17 -4.64
CA THR A 77 16.15 13.20 -3.60
C THR A 77 17.35 13.09 -2.70
N ASN A 78 18.16 12.04 -2.83
CA ASN A 78 19.23 11.71 -1.88
C ASN A 78 18.72 11.60 -0.43
N LEU A 79 17.49 11.08 -0.25
CA LEU A 79 16.83 10.97 1.05
C LEU A 79 17.68 10.22 2.09
N VAL A 80 18.36 9.16 1.66
CA VAL A 80 19.38 8.44 2.43
C VAL A 80 20.55 8.06 1.52
N LEU A 81 21.71 7.75 2.11
CA LEU A 81 22.86 7.27 1.33
C LEU A 81 22.64 5.83 0.86
N LEU A 82 22.66 5.61 -0.45
CA LEU A 82 22.65 4.27 -1.03
C LEU A 82 24.08 3.69 -1.00
N LYS A 83 24.30 2.64 -0.21
CA LYS A 83 25.60 1.95 -0.17
C LYS A 83 25.77 1.02 -1.37
N ARG A 84 26.95 1.01 -1.97
CA ARG A 84 27.36 -0.05 -2.90
C ARG A 84 27.88 -1.23 -2.10
N LEU A 85 27.44 -2.44 -2.46
CA LEU A 85 27.97 -3.70 -1.94
C LEU A 85 29.25 -4.08 -2.69
#